data_AF-A0A1Q2ZT54-F1
#
_entry.id   AF-A0A1Q2ZT54-F1
#
_cell.length_a   1.000
_cell.length_b   1.000
_cell.length_c   1.000
_cell.angle_alpha   90.00
_cell.angle_beta   90.00
_cell.angle_gamma   90.00
#
_symmetry.space_group_name_H-M   'P 1'
#
loop_
_entity.id
_entity.type
_entity.pdbx_description
1 polymer ?
#
loop_
_entity_poly.entity_id
_entity_poly.type
_entity_poly.pdbx_seq_one_letter_code
_entity_poly.pdbx_strand_id
1 'polypeptide(L)'
;MSHEDVPREIKDEMEQLYEDVEGLRDEYVLLDKIGEGTFSSVYKAEDIKGKVCQRYSSHFWTPGSRYVALKKIYVTSSPQRIYNELNLLYMLTGCTRVAPLCDATRVRDQVIAVLPYYPHEEFRNFYRDLPIKGIKMYLWEMLQALSFVHSKGIMHRDIKPTNFLYNPEIGRGVLVDFGLAEMQPDYDRNEVEEDSLASIRDWRSHEQFCPCIVRDTNKQNASSPMVTIQNGKVVHLNNVNGVDLSKGYPKNETRRIKRANRAGTRGFRAPEVLMKCGSQTTKIDIWSVGVILLSLLSRRFPLFQSMDDTDSLLELCTIFGWKKIRKCAALHGLGFEVSGLRHITENGFPNALKEFIYKLLDKECTVGTFPDYSVAFETYEYLSQELYDRRSIEPKLPGSSNAETTITTEGPQAYELKKYQEEIWSDHYWCFQVLEQCLEFDPQKRSSASELLQSAFFNELNEADIYTDVETTDEDQMSEEDQAVDDDLLLIPG
;
A
#
# COMPACT_ATOMS: atom_id res chain seq x y z
N MET A 1 -23.21 7.10 -18.47
CA MET A 1 -22.73 7.41 -19.83
C MET A 1 -23.45 6.49 -20.79
N SER A 2 -24.15 7.05 -21.78
CA SER A 2 -24.69 6.25 -22.89
C SER A 2 -23.54 5.82 -23.80
N HIS A 3 -23.75 4.76 -24.60
CA HIS A 3 -22.76 4.19 -25.53
C HIS A 3 -22.20 5.19 -26.58
N GLU A 4 -22.80 6.39 -26.66
CA GLU A 4 -22.50 7.42 -27.65
C GLU A 4 -21.27 8.29 -27.29
N ASP A 5 -20.88 8.37 -26.02
CA ASP A 5 -19.81 9.27 -25.55
C ASP A 5 -18.39 8.68 -25.62
N VAL A 6 -18.25 7.40 -25.99
CA VAL A 6 -16.94 6.72 -26.02
C VAL A 6 -16.13 7.16 -27.26
N PRO A 7 -14.87 7.61 -27.10
CA PRO A 7 -13.97 7.99 -28.20
C PRO A 7 -13.85 6.90 -29.28
N ARG A 8 -13.72 7.31 -30.54
CA ARG A 8 -13.62 6.38 -31.68
C ARG A 8 -12.44 5.42 -31.55
N GLU A 9 -11.30 5.91 -31.08
CA GLU A 9 -10.09 5.09 -30.85
C GLU A 9 -10.37 3.93 -29.88
N ILE A 10 -11.11 4.20 -28.79
CA ILE A 10 -11.49 3.18 -27.81
C ILE A 10 -12.48 2.18 -28.42
N LYS A 11 -13.43 2.65 -29.24
CA LYS A 11 -14.35 1.76 -29.98
C LYS A 11 -13.60 0.83 -30.93
N ASP A 12 -12.61 1.35 -31.65
CA ASP A 12 -11.77 0.56 -32.56
C ASP A 12 -10.94 -0.48 -31.77
N GLU A 13 -10.39 -0.12 -30.61
CA GLU A 13 -9.69 -1.08 -29.72
C GLU A 13 -10.63 -2.18 -29.17
N MET A 14 -11.86 -1.82 -28.79
CA MET A 14 -12.86 -2.77 -28.32
C MET A 14 -13.29 -3.74 -29.45
N GLU A 15 -13.44 -3.24 -30.67
CA GLU A 15 -13.73 -4.08 -31.83
C GLU A 15 -12.59 -5.06 -32.10
N GLN A 16 -11.34 -4.57 -32.06
CA GLN A 16 -10.16 -5.43 -32.20
C GLN A 16 -10.12 -6.53 -31.14
N LEU A 17 -10.50 -6.22 -29.89
CA LEU A 17 -10.58 -7.22 -28.83
C LEU A 17 -11.62 -8.32 -29.12
N TYR A 18 -12.78 -7.97 -29.70
CA TYR A 18 -13.75 -8.97 -30.13
C TYR A 18 -13.24 -9.86 -31.26
N GLU A 19 -12.48 -9.30 -32.21
CA GLU A 19 -11.85 -10.08 -33.29
C GLU A 19 -10.75 -11.01 -32.78
N ASP A 20 -9.97 -10.53 -31.81
CA ASP A 20 -8.86 -11.27 -31.21
C ASP A 20 -9.33 -12.46 -30.35
N VAL A 21 -10.52 -12.36 -29.74
CA VAL A 21 -11.08 -13.34 -28.78
C VAL A 21 -12.45 -13.83 -29.25
N GLU A 22 -12.44 -14.90 -30.05
CA GLU A 22 -13.64 -15.55 -30.55
C GLU A 22 -14.62 -15.94 -29.42
N GLY A 23 -15.90 -15.63 -29.60
CA GLY A 23 -16.97 -15.89 -28.61
C GLY A 23 -17.13 -14.83 -27.51
N LEU A 24 -16.22 -13.86 -27.39
CA LEU A 24 -16.30 -12.84 -26.34
C LEU A 24 -17.58 -12.00 -26.43
N ARG A 25 -18.03 -11.68 -27.65
CA ARG A 25 -19.25 -10.90 -27.91
C ARG A 25 -20.54 -11.61 -27.50
N ASP A 26 -20.52 -12.94 -27.42
CA ASP A 26 -21.68 -13.74 -27.00
C ASP A 26 -21.83 -13.79 -25.47
N GLU A 27 -20.80 -13.36 -24.73
CA GLU A 27 -20.77 -13.41 -23.27
C GLU A 27 -20.75 -12.01 -22.63
N TYR A 28 -20.07 -11.06 -23.27
CA TYR A 28 -19.85 -9.73 -22.71
C TYR A 28 -20.12 -8.62 -23.72
N VAL A 29 -20.77 -7.56 -23.25
CA VAL A 29 -20.89 -6.28 -23.98
C VAL A 29 -19.85 -5.31 -23.42
N LEU A 30 -18.75 -5.10 -24.13
CA LEU A 30 -17.76 -4.07 -23.85
C LEU A 30 -18.43 -2.68 -23.90
N LEU A 31 -18.23 -1.88 -22.84
CA LEU A 31 -18.80 -0.55 -22.69
C LEU A 31 -17.77 0.56 -22.82
N ASP A 32 -16.58 0.38 -22.24
CA ASP A 32 -15.51 1.39 -22.25
C ASP A 32 -14.15 0.76 -21.90
N LYS A 33 -13.05 1.47 -22.20
CA LYS A 33 -11.71 1.15 -21.71
C LYS A 33 -11.41 2.00 -20.47
N ILE A 34 -11.35 1.34 -19.31
CA ILE A 34 -11.23 2.00 -18.00
C ILE A 34 -9.80 2.04 -17.45
N GLY A 35 -8.86 1.34 -18.08
CA GLY A 35 -7.48 1.36 -17.63
C GLY A 35 -6.50 0.82 -18.67
N GLU A 36 -5.29 1.36 -18.63
CA GLU A 36 -4.16 0.85 -19.40
C GLU A 36 -2.89 0.90 -18.54
N GLY A 37 -2.16 -0.20 -18.53
CA GLY A 37 -0.90 -0.34 -17.81
C GLY A 37 0.18 -0.95 -18.71
N THR A 38 1.37 -1.13 -18.12
CA THR A 38 2.52 -1.68 -18.86
C THR A 38 2.30 -3.11 -19.36
N PHE A 39 1.38 -3.85 -18.74
CA PHE A 39 1.22 -5.29 -18.97
C PHE A 39 -0.21 -5.69 -19.36
N SER A 40 -1.15 -4.75 -19.39
CA SER A 40 -2.56 -5.05 -19.66
C SER A 40 -3.38 -3.81 -19.99
N SER A 41 -4.48 -4.03 -20.69
CA SER A 41 -5.61 -3.08 -20.78
C SER A 41 -6.81 -3.62 -20.01
N VAL A 42 -7.64 -2.74 -19.46
CA VAL A 42 -8.84 -3.11 -18.70
C VAL A 42 -10.06 -2.45 -19.34
N TYR A 43 -11.08 -3.25 -19.62
CA TYR A 43 -12.32 -2.81 -20.21
C TYR A 43 -13.47 -3.04 -19.24
N LYS A 44 -14.38 -2.07 -19.14
CA LYS A 44 -15.67 -2.28 -18.48
C LYS A 44 -16.59 -3.00 -19.44
N ALA A 45 -17.26 -4.05 -18.97
CA ALA A 45 -18.21 -4.81 -19.76
C ALA A 45 -19.44 -5.20 -18.94
N GLU A 46 -20.54 -5.55 -19.63
CA GLU A 46 -21.73 -6.16 -19.02
C GLU A 46 -21.74 -7.68 -19.30
N ASP A 47 -21.89 -8.49 -18.27
CA ASP A 47 -22.10 -9.95 -18.38
C ASP A 47 -23.55 -10.23 -18.82
N ILE A 48 -23.71 -10.65 -20.08
CA ILE A 48 -25.01 -10.88 -20.72
C ILE A 48 -25.77 -12.00 -20.01
N LYS A 49 -25.05 -13.06 -19.61
CA LYS A 49 -25.62 -14.26 -19.00
C LYS A 49 -25.77 -14.12 -17.48
N GLY A 50 -25.08 -13.17 -16.87
CA GLY A 50 -25.07 -12.93 -15.42
C GLY A 50 -24.42 -14.04 -14.59
N LYS A 51 -23.70 -14.96 -15.25
CA LYS A 51 -23.10 -16.16 -14.63
C LYS A 51 -22.05 -15.77 -13.59
N VAL A 52 -21.20 -14.79 -13.92
CA VAL A 52 -20.13 -14.33 -13.03
C VAL A 52 -20.73 -13.62 -11.82
N CYS A 53 -21.66 -12.70 -12.07
CA CYS A 53 -22.27 -11.89 -11.02
C CYS A 53 -23.10 -12.70 -10.03
N GLN A 54 -23.77 -13.77 -10.48
CA GLN A 54 -24.50 -14.68 -9.57
C GLN A 54 -23.55 -15.50 -8.70
N ARG A 55 -22.46 -16.04 -9.28
CA ARG A 55 -21.52 -16.91 -8.57
C ARG A 55 -20.66 -16.17 -7.54
N TYR A 56 -20.34 -14.91 -7.80
CA TYR A 56 -19.44 -14.10 -6.96
C TYR A 56 -20.15 -12.89 -6.34
N SER A 57 -21.46 -12.99 -6.07
CA SER A 57 -22.31 -11.88 -5.65
C SER A 57 -21.77 -11.10 -4.44
N SER A 58 -21.16 -11.79 -3.47
CA SER A 58 -20.54 -11.19 -2.27
C SER A 58 -19.37 -10.25 -2.56
N HIS A 59 -18.76 -10.36 -3.74
CA HIS A 59 -17.65 -9.50 -4.15
C HIS A 59 -18.08 -8.24 -4.91
N PHE A 60 -19.37 -8.06 -5.22
CA PHE A 60 -19.86 -6.86 -5.88
C PHE A 60 -20.39 -5.87 -4.85
N TRP A 61 -19.95 -4.61 -4.92
CA TRP A 61 -20.47 -3.54 -4.05
C TRP A 61 -21.93 -3.20 -4.34
N THR A 62 -22.40 -3.49 -5.56
CA THR A 62 -23.78 -3.26 -5.97
C THR A 62 -24.44 -4.61 -6.26
N PRO A 63 -25.28 -5.12 -5.36
CA PRO A 63 -26.03 -6.36 -5.58
C PRO A 63 -26.85 -6.27 -6.89
N GLY A 64 -26.81 -7.34 -7.68
CA GLY A 64 -27.51 -7.39 -8.97
C GLY A 64 -26.84 -6.64 -10.12
N SER A 65 -25.72 -5.94 -9.87
CA SER A 65 -24.88 -5.39 -10.94
C SER A 65 -24.38 -6.51 -11.86
N ARG A 66 -24.45 -6.26 -13.17
CA ARG A 66 -23.90 -7.14 -14.20
C ARG A 66 -22.57 -6.65 -14.79
N TYR A 67 -22.01 -5.60 -14.21
CA TYR A 67 -20.78 -5.00 -14.73
C TYR A 67 -19.54 -5.74 -14.23
N VAL A 68 -18.67 -6.09 -15.16
CA VAL A 68 -17.38 -6.74 -14.92
C VAL A 68 -16.24 -5.91 -15.50
N ALA A 69 -15.03 -6.13 -15.01
CA ALA A 69 -13.80 -5.62 -15.57
C ALA A 69 -13.08 -6.76 -16.32
N LEU A 70 -12.88 -6.60 -17.62
CA LEU A 70 -12.12 -7.51 -18.46
C LEU A 70 -10.69 -7.01 -18.61
N LYS A 71 -9.74 -7.70 -17.97
CA LYS A 71 -8.32 -7.40 -18.06
C LYS A 71 -7.68 -8.21 -19.18
N LYS A 72 -7.39 -7.57 -20.31
CA LYS A 72 -6.59 -8.12 -21.41
C LYS A 72 -5.12 -8.06 -21.04
N ILE A 73 -4.52 -9.20 -20.71
CA ILE A 73 -3.10 -9.29 -20.40
C ILE A 73 -2.30 -9.31 -21.72
N TYR A 74 -1.29 -8.46 -21.83
CA TYR A 74 -0.49 -8.34 -23.04
C TYR A 74 0.34 -9.60 -23.31
N VAL A 75 0.42 -9.98 -24.59
CA VAL A 75 1.15 -11.15 -25.09
C VAL A 75 2.66 -11.10 -24.82
N THR A 76 3.20 -9.90 -24.53
CA THR A 76 4.60 -9.71 -24.12
C THR A 76 4.89 -10.20 -22.70
N SER A 77 3.85 -10.50 -21.91
CA SER A 77 3.98 -11.08 -20.58
C SER A 77 4.34 -12.57 -20.68
N SER A 78 5.31 -13.02 -19.88
CA SER A 78 5.71 -14.42 -19.90
C SER A 78 4.59 -15.32 -19.33
N PRO A 79 4.42 -16.56 -19.83
CA PRO A 79 3.40 -17.47 -19.32
C PRO A 79 3.48 -17.70 -17.81
N GLN A 80 4.70 -17.76 -17.25
CA GLN A 80 4.91 -17.90 -15.81
C GLN A 80 4.33 -16.72 -15.02
N ARG A 81 4.47 -15.50 -15.55
CA ARG A 81 3.95 -14.29 -14.91
C ARG A 81 2.43 -14.25 -14.96
N ILE A 82 1.85 -14.59 -16.12
CA ILE A 82 0.39 -14.67 -16.29
C ILE A 82 -0.19 -15.69 -15.32
N TYR A 83 0.40 -16.90 -15.26
CA TYR A 83 -0.03 -17.93 -14.34
C TYR A 83 0.08 -17.49 -12.88
N ASN A 84 1.20 -16.86 -12.49
CA ASN A 84 1.39 -16.34 -11.13
C ASN A 84 0.29 -15.34 -10.76
N GLU A 85 0.00 -14.36 -11.61
CA GLU A 85 -1.04 -13.36 -11.36
C GLU A 85 -2.42 -14.02 -11.18
N LEU A 86 -2.83 -14.91 -12.10
CA LEU A 86 -4.12 -15.60 -12.03
C LEU A 86 -4.21 -16.50 -10.78
N ASN A 87 -3.14 -17.21 -10.45
CA ASN A 87 -3.08 -18.07 -9.28
C ASN A 87 -3.18 -17.28 -7.97
N LEU A 88 -2.50 -16.13 -7.87
CA LEU A 88 -2.60 -15.25 -6.71
C LEU A 88 -4.02 -14.70 -6.55
N LEU A 89 -4.64 -14.21 -7.63
CA LEU A 89 -6.03 -13.74 -7.58
C LEU A 89 -7.01 -14.86 -7.17
N TYR A 90 -6.79 -16.10 -7.63
CA TYR A 90 -7.58 -17.25 -7.21
C TYR A 90 -7.43 -17.56 -5.71
N MET A 91 -6.19 -17.53 -5.19
CA MET A 91 -5.91 -17.73 -3.75
C MET A 91 -6.50 -16.63 -2.85
N LEU A 92 -6.77 -15.46 -3.42
CA LEU A 92 -7.23 -14.28 -2.68
C LEU A 92 -8.75 -14.07 -2.74
N THR A 93 -9.48 -15.00 -3.36
CA THR A 93 -10.95 -14.97 -3.47
C THR A 93 -11.67 -14.90 -2.12
N GLY A 94 -11.07 -15.31 -1.01
CA GLY A 94 -11.72 -15.25 0.31
C GLY A 94 -11.85 -13.85 0.95
N CYS A 95 -11.44 -12.76 0.28
CA CYS A 95 -11.48 -11.41 0.84
C CYS A 95 -12.25 -10.44 -0.05
N THR A 96 -13.27 -9.78 0.51
CA THR A 96 -14.10 -8.80 -0.19
C THR A 96 -13.40 -7.49 -0.51
N ARG A 97 -12.24 -7.23 0.13
CA ARG A 97 -11.38 -6.05 -0.08
C ARG A 97 -10.23 -6.31 -1.05
N VAL A 98 -10.20 -7.49 -1.67
CA VAL A 98 -9.28 -7.84 -2.75
C VAL A 98 -10.12 -8.30 -3.94
N ALA A 99 -9.84 -7.80 -5.14
CA ALA A 99 -10.61 -8.21 -6.31
C ALA A 99 -10.36 -9.70 -6.61
N PRO A 100 -11.41 -10.55 -6.64
CA PRO A 100 -11.27 -11.96 -6.94
C PRO A 100 -11.06 -12.17 -8.45
N LEU A 101 -10.47 -13.32 -8.80
CA LEU A 101 -10.60 -13.85 -10.16
C LEU A 101 -11.96 -14.53 -10.30
N CYS A 102 -12.86 -13.95 -11.09
CA CYS A 102 -14.17 -14.55 -11.36
C CYS A 102 -14.13 -15.59 -12.46
N ASP A 103 -13.43 -15.29 -13.55
CA ASP A 103 -13.23 -16.21 -14.68
C ASP A 103 -11.93 -15.85 -15.41
N ALA A 104 -11.42 -16.76 -16.22
CA ALA A 104 -10.28 -16.52 -17.08
C ALA A 104 -10.43 -17.29 -18.40
N THR A 105 -10.33 -16.56 -19.51
CA THR A 105 -10.40 -17.15 -20.85
C THR A 105 -9.07 -16.94 -21.57
N ARG A 106 -8.64 -17.97 -22.30
CA ARG A 106 -7.48 -17.92 -23.17
C ARG A 106 -7.85 -18.38 -24.57
N VAL A 107 -7.63 -17.51 -25.55
CA VAL A 107 -7.75 -17.83 -26.97
C VAL A 107 -6.41 -17.53 -27.62
N ARG A 108 -5.71 -18.59 -28.08
CA ARG A 108 -4.34 -18.50 -28.61
C ARG A 108 -3.36 -17.86 -27.60
N ASP A 109 -2.81 -16.71 -27.93
CA ASP A 109 -1.90 -15.90 -27.12
C ASP A 109 -2.63 -14.82 -26.30
N GLN A 110 -3.91 -14.60 -26.53
CA GLN A 110 -4.73 -13.65 -25.78
C GLN A 110 -5.22 -14.27 -24.48
N VAL A 111 -5.01 -13.57 -23.38
CA VAL A 111 -5.50 -13.97 -22.05
C VAL A 111 -6.34 -12.85 -21.47
N ILE A 112 -7.59 -13.17 -21.14
CA ILE A 112 -8.55 -12.26 -20.52
C ILE A 112 -8.87 -12.78 -19.12
N ALA A 113 -8.60 -11.97 -18.10
CA ALA A 113 -9.10 -12.20 -16.74
C ALA A 113 -10.38 -11.39 -16.52
N VAL A 114 -11.39 -12.02 -15.94
CA VAL A 114 -12.68 -11.42 -15.61
C VAL A 114 -12.71 -11.15 -14.10
N LEU A 115 -12.90 -9.90 -13.72
CA LEU A 115 -13.00 -9.44 -12.33
C LEU A 115 -14.31 -8.66 -12.12
N PRO A 116 -14.79 -8.50 -10.88
CA PRO A 116 -15.91 -7.60 -10.61
C PRO A 116 -15.55 -6.16 -10.99
N TYR A 117 -16.51 -5.40 -11.51
CA TYR A 117 -16.35 -3.96 -11.69
C TYR A 117 -16.70 -3.24 -10.39
N TYR A 118 -15.77 -2.44 -9.88
CA TYR A 118 -15.94 -1.60 -8.69
C TYR A 118 -16.10 -0.13 -9.10
N PRO A 119 -17.27 0.49 -8.89
CA PRO A 119 -17.45 1.92 -9.11
C PRO A 119 -16.62 2.72 -8.11
N HIS A 120 -15.56 3.38 -8.59
CA HIS A 120 -14.59 4.09 -7.76
C HIS A 120 -14.38 5.51 -8.29
N GLU A 121 -13.80 6.35 -7.44
CA GLU A 121 -13.42 7.72 -7.78
C GLU A 121 -11.91 7.79 -8.05
N GLU A 122 -11.49 8.65 -8.98
CA GLU A 122 -10.06 8.84 -9.21
C GLU A 122 -9.41 9.52 -8.00
N PHE A 123 -8.26 9.00 -7.54
CA PHE A 123 -7.55 9.57 -6.40
C PHE A 123 -7.30 11.08 -6.52
N ARG A 124 -7.04 11.57 -7.74
CA ARG A 124 -6.80 12.99 -8.04
C ARG A 124 -7.99 13.89 -7.70
N ASN A 125 -9.20 13.35 -7.65
CA ASN A 125 -10.42 14.12 -7.44
C ASN A 125 -10.71 14.35 -5.95
N PHE A 126 -10.21 13.48 -5.06
CA PHE A 126 -10.47 13.60 -3.61
C PHE A 126 -9.22 13.76 -2.72
N TYR A 127 -8.01 13.41 -3.18
CA TYR A 127 -6.83 13.35 -2.29
C TYR A 127 -6.48 14.65 -1.57
N ARG A 128 -6.85 15.80 -2.14
CA ARG A 128 -6.59 17.11 -1.53
C ARG A 128 -7.53 17.37 -0.36
N ASP A 129 -8.79 16.96 -0.48
CA ASP A 129 -9.87 17.41 0.38
C ASP A 129 -10.60 16.21 1.04
N LEU A 130 -9.89 15.11 1.27
CA LEU A 130 -10.39 13.98 2.04
C LEU A 130 -10.25 14.29 3.55
N PRO A 131 -11.35 14.34 4.33
CA PRO A 131 -11.29 14.62 5.77
C PRO A 131 -10.48 13.57 6.52
N ILE A 132 -10.01 13.86 7.74
CA ILE A 132 -9.21 12.90 8.52
C ILE A 132 -9.95 11.57 8.77
N LYS A 133 -11.27 11.63 8.99
CA LYS A 133 -12.14 10.43 9.09
C LYS A 133 -12.20 9.65 7.76
N GLY A 134 -12.20 10.36 6.63
CA GLY A 134 -12.10 9.74 5.31
C GLY A 134 -10.73 9.10 5.05
N ILE A 135 -9.64 9.76 5.46
CA ILE A 135 -8.27 9.19 5.42
C ILE A 135 -8.20 7.93 6.29
N LYS A 136 -8.80 7.97 7.49
CA LYS A 136 -8.92 6.81 8.38
C LYS A 136 -9.61 5.63 7.68
N MET A 137 -10.78 5.86 7.09
CA MET A 137 -11.52 4.81 6.37
C MET A 137 -10.75 4.27 5.15
N TYR A 138 -10.14 5.16 4.36
CA TYR A 138 -9.31 4.79 3.21
C TYR A 138 -8.16 3.85 3.61
N LEU A 139 -7.43 4.21 4.68
CA LEU A 139 -6.33 3.37 5.19
C LEU A 139 -6.84 2.08 5.80
N TRP A 140 -7.95 2.11 6.52
CA TRP A 140 -8.52 0.93 7.17
C TRP A 140 -8.93 -0.13 6.14
N GLU A 141 -9.62 0.24 5.06
CA GLU A 141 -9.96 -0.67 3.96
C GLU A 141 -8.71 -1.23 3.27
N MET A 142 -7.70 -0.38 3.01
CA MET A 142 -6.44 -0.80 2.38
C MET A 142 -5.62 -1.75 3.26
N LEU A 143 -5.49 -1.43 4.55
CA LEU A 143 -4.72 -2.23 5.49
C LEU A 143 -5.38 -3.58 5.78
N GLN A 144 -6.72 -3.68 5.77
CA GLN A 144 -7.41 -4.97 5.85
C GLN A 144 -7.11 -5.86 4.63
N ALA A 145 -7.17 -5.30 3.42
CA ALA A 145 -6.78 -6.02 2.21
C ALA A 145 -5.33 -6.51 2.30
N LEU A 146 -4.41 -5.63 2.70
CA LEU A 146 -3.00 -5.98 2.87
C LEU A 146 -2.77 -7.00 3.99
N SER A 147 -3.48 -6.91 5.11
CA SER A 147 -3.39 -7.88 6.20
C SER A 147 -3.71 -9.29 5.72
N PHE A 148 -4.78 -9.44 4.92
CA PHE A 148 -5.16 -10.72 4.32
C PHE A 148 -4.20 -11.23 3.23
N VAL A 149 -3.63 -10.32 2.43
CA VAL A 149 -2.63 -10.67 1.40
C VAL A 149 -1.32 -11.08 2.07
N HIS A 150 -0.87 -10.32 3.07
CA HIS A 150 0.36 -10.55 3.82
C HIS A 150 0.29 -11.81 4.69
N SER A 151 -0.90 -12.19 5.19
CA SER A 151 -1.12 -13.45 5.93
C SER A 151 -1.03 -14.71 5.05
N LYS A 152 -0.87 -14.54 3.73
CA LYS A 152 -0.51 -15.63 2.79
C LYS A 152 0.92 -15.49 2.26
N GLY A 153 1.70 -14.58 2.83
CA GLY A 153 3.08 -14.34 2.41
C GLY A 153 3.20 -13.66 1.07
N ILE A 154 2.16 -13.00 0.57
CA ILE A 154 2.19 -12.34 -0.74
C ILE A 154 2.67 -10.91 -0.56
N MET A 155 3.70 -10.51 -1.30
CA MET A 155 4.13 -9.13 -1.46
C MET A 155 3.45 -8.56 -2.72
N HIS A 156 2.68 -7.49 -2.59
CA HIS A 156 1.99 -6.89 -3.73
C HIS A 156 2.97 -6.16 -4.67
N ARG A 157 3.98 -5.49 -4.10
CA ARG A 157 5.09 -4.78 -4.78
C ARG A 157 4.70 -3.51 -5.56
N ASP A 158 3.42 -3.30 -5.85
CA ASP A 158 2.94 -2.12 -6.57
C ASP A 158 1.74 -1.44 -5.90
N ILE A 159 1.82 -1.24 -4.59
CA ILE A 159 0.82 -0.46 -3.84
C ILE A 159 0.94 1.02 -4.21
N LYS A 160 -0.14 1.57 -4.75
CA LYS A 160 -0.30 2.97 -5.17
C LYS A 160 -1.79 3.26 -5.34
N PRO A 161 -2.23 4.53 -5.40
CA PRO A 161 -3.65 4.85 -5.46
C PRO A 161 -4.40 4.26 -6.65
N THR A 162 -3.76 4.10 -7.82
CA THR A 162 -4.42 3.50 -9.00
C THR A 162 -4.71 2.00 -8.85
N ASN A 163 -4.05 1.32 -7.92
CA ASN A 163 -4.23 -0.11 -7.66
C ASN A 163 -5.11 -0.35 -6.42
N PHE A 164 -5.68 0.70 -5.84
CA PHE A 164 -6.66 0.61 -4.77
C PHE A 164 -7.91 1.38 -5.17
N LEU A 165 -8.89 0.66 -5.68
CA LEU A 165 -10.15 1.23 -6.15
C LEU A 165 -10.96 1.64 -4.92
N TYR A 166 -11.15 2.94 -4.72
CA TYR A 166 -11.82 3.48 -3.55
C TYR A 166 -13.00 4.36 -3.94
N ASN A 167 -14.10 4.21 -3.22
CA ASN A 167 -15.27 5.08 -3.34
C ASN A 167 -15.44 5.87 -2.03
N PRO A 168 -15.10 7.18 -2.02
CA PRO A 168 -15.21 8.02 -0.83
C PRO A 168 -16.63 8.21 -0.31
N GLU A 169 -17.66 8.09 -1.15
CA GLU A 169 -19.06 8.31 -0.75
C GLU A 169 -19.57 7.17 0.13
N ILE A 170 -19.22 5.93 -0.22
CA ILE A 170 -19.62 4.74 0.54
C ILE A 170 -18.53 4.24 1.51
N GLY A 171 -17.32 4.80 1.43
CA GLY A 171 -16.19 4.43 2.29
C GLY A 171 -15.63 3.03 2.04
N ARG A 172 -15.77 2.48 0.83
CA ARG A 172 -15.32 1.11 0.49
C ARG A 172 -14.13 1.11 -0.44
N GLY A 173 -13.21 0.16 -0.23
CA GLY A 173 -11.99 0.03 -1.00
C GLY A 173 -11.63 -1.40 -1.38
N VAL A 174 -11.09 -1.59 -2.58
CA VAL A 174 -10.65 -2.90 -3.09
C VAL A 174 -9.26 -2.80 -3.69
N LEU A 175 -8.36 -3.69 -3.26
CA LEU A 175 -7.03 -3.86 -3.81
C LEU A 175 -7.08 -4.68 -5.11
N VAL A 176 -6.38 -4.19 -6.15
CA VAL A 176 -6.34 -4.79 -7.48
C VAL A 176 -4.91 -4.87 -8.02
N ASP A 177 -4.74 -5.61 -9.11
CA ASP A 177 -3.51 -5.73 -9.92
C ASP A 177 -2.32 -6.42 -9.24
N PHE A 178 -2.37 -7.75 -9.21
CA PHE A 178 -1.31 -8.62 -8.71
C PHE A 178 -0.25 -8.97 -9.79
N GLY A 179 -0.22 -8.26 -10.91
CA GLY A 179 0.67 -8.55 -12.02
C GLY A 179 2.16 -8.37 -11.72
N LEU A 180 2.51 -7.71 -10.61
CA LEU A 180 3.88 -7.58 -10.09
C LEU A 180 4.08 -8.30 -8.75
N ALA A 181 3.06 -8.97 -8.21
CA ALA A 181 3.11 -9.59 -6.90
C ALA A 181 3.95 -10.87 -6.90
N GLU A 182 4.57 -11.15 -5.75
CA GLU A 182 5.43 -12.32 -5.54
C GLU A 182 5.21 -12.91 -4.15
N MET A 183 5.43 -14.21 -4.01
CA MET A 183 5.55 -14.83 -2.69
C MET A 183 6.82 -14.33 -2.00
N GLN A 184 6.70 -13.96 -0.73
CA GLN A 184 7.82 -13.62 0.12
C GLN A 184 8.76 -14.84 0.20
N PRO A 185 10.07 -14.65 -0.02
CA PRO A 185 11.04 -15.72 0.17
C PRO A 185 10.96 -16.29 1.59
N ASP A 186 10.98 -17.63 1.68
CA ASP A 186 11.02 -18.38 2.94
C ASP A 186 9.80 -18.18 3.88
N TYR A 187 8.64 -17.77 3.34
CA TYR A 187 7.40 -17.59 4.11
C TYR A 187 6.98 -18.83 4.94
N ASP A 188 7.07 -20.03 4.38
CA ASP A 188 6.68 -21.29 5.02
C ASP A 188 7.77 -21.93 5.91
N ARG A 189 8.97 -21.34 6.03
CA ARG A 189 10.09 -21.97 6.78
C ARG A 189 9.99 -21.85 8.30
N ASN A 190 8.89 -21.33 8.84
CA ASN A 190 8.64 -21.37 10.29
C ASN A 190 8.45 -22.80 10.85
N GLU A 191 8.44 -23.84 10.00
CA GLU A 191 8.46 -25.26 10.40
C GLU A 191 9.83 -25.97 10.28
N VAL A 192 10.94 -25.25 10.01
CA VAL A 192 12.25 -25.90 9.91
C VAL A 192 12.99 -25.86 11.26
N GLU A 193 13.23 -27.05 11.80
CA GLU A 193 13.96 -27.37 13.03
C GLU A 193 15.26 -26.56 13.23
N GLU A 194 15.59 -26.30 14.51
CA GLU A 194 16.64 -25.42 15.06
C GLU A 194 18.10 -25.65 14.58
N ASP A 195 18.39 -26.53 13.61
CA ASP A 195 19.74 -27.04 13.37
C ASP A 195 20.48 -26.38 12.19
N SER A 196 20.33 -25.07 12.00
CA SER A 196 20.76 -24.38 10.76
C SER A 196 21.86 -23.31 10.91
N LEU A 197 22.74 -23.41 11.91
CA LEU A 197 24.01 -22.65 11.94
C LEU A 197 24.95 -23.02 10.77
N ALA A 198 24.80 -24.20 10.17
CA ALA A 198 25.50 -24.61 8.96
C ALA A 198 25.00 -23.86 7.69
N SER A 199 23.76 -23.37 7.67
CA SER A 199 23.16 -22.72 6.48
C SER A 199 23.68 -21.29 6.23
N ILE A 200 24.06 -20.57 7.29
CA ILE A 200 24.46 -19.14 7.21
C ILE A 200 25.73 -18.94 6.35
N ARG A 201 26.61 -19.95 6.25
CA ARG A 201 27.79 -19.88 5.39
C ARG A 201 27.44 -20.00 3.89
N ASP A 202 26.43 -20.78 3.54
CA ASP A 202 25.93 -20.90 2.16
C ASP A 202 25.08 -19.69 1.75
N TRP A 203 24.35 -19.06 2.66
CA TRP A 203 23.59 -17.85 2.32
C TRP A 203 24.50 -16.68 1.91
N ARG A 204 25.69 -16.55 2.49
CA ARG A 204 26.63 -15.45 2.17
C ARG A 204 27.20 -15.51 0.75
N SER A 205 27.18 -16.68 0.10
CA SER A 205 27.60 -16.85 -1.30
C SER A 205 26.46 -16.67 -2.29
N HIS A 206 25.21 -16.57 -1.82
CA HIS A 206 24.04 -16.38 -2.68
C HIS A 206 23.98 -14.95 -3.27
N GLU A 207 23.71 -14.83 -4.56
CA GLU A 207 23.68 -13.53 -5.26
C GLU A 207 22.63 -12.55 -4.69
N GLN A 208 21.58 -13.07 -4.06
CA GLN A 208 20.52 -12.27 -3.42
C GLN A 208 20.79 -11.94 -1.94
N PHE A 209 21.94 -12.35 -1.39
CA PHE A 209 22.25 -12.13 0.02
C PHE A 209 22.20 -10.65 0.41
N CYS A 210 21.56 -10.38 1.55
CA CYS A 210 21.54 -9.07 2.16
C CYS A 210 21.88 -9.18 3.65
N PRO A 211 22.80 -8.37 4.19
CA PRO A 211 23.18 -8.42 5.61
C PRO A 211 22.03 -8.18 6.59
N CYS A 212 20.93 -7.56 6.15
CA CYS A 212 19.75 -7.36 6.99
C CYS A 212 19.10 -8.69 7.44
N ILE A 213 19.26 -9.79 6.69
CA ILE A 213 18.77 -11.13 7.09
C ILE A 213 19.44 -11.62 8.38
N VAL A 214 20.76 -11.43 8.53
CA VAL A 214 21.51 -11.99 9.67
C VAL A 214 21.17 -11.30 10.99
N ARG A 215 20.64 -10.07 10.92
CA ARG A 215 20.11 -9.38 12.10
C ARG A 215 18.80 -9.99 12.59
N ASP A 216 18.05 -10.66 11.72
CA ASP A 216 16.80 -11.33 12.06
C ASP A 216 17.04 -12.52 13.00
N THR A 217 18.06 -13.33 12.71
CA THR A 217 18.38 -14.55 13.48
C THR A 217 19.13 -14.29 14.79
N ASN A 218 19.82 -13.15 14.92
CA ASN A 218 20.76 -12.91 16.03
C ASN A 218 20.14 -12.23 17.28
N LYS A 219 18.81 -12.14 17.41
CA LYS A 219 18.19 -11.71 18.68
C LYS A 219 18.44 -12.68 19.84
N GLN A 220 18.97 -13.89 19.59
CA GLN A 220 19.24 -14.88 20.65
C GLN A 220 20.72 -15.12 20.99
N ASN A 221 21.71 -14.68 20.21
CA ASN A 221 23.13 -14.88 20.58
C ASN A 221 24.04 -13.75 20.08
N ALA A 222 24.38 -12.83 20.98
CA ALA A 222 25.39 -11.80 20.78
C ALA A 222 26.81 -12.40 20.80
N SER A 223 27.21 -13.11 19.74
CA SER A 223 28.62 -13.45 19.49
C SER A 223 28.82 -14.16 18.16
N SER A 224 28.70 -13.42 17.06
CA SER A 224 29.32 -13.83 15.79
C SER A 224 29.66 -12.61 14.93
N PRO A 225 30.78 -12.64 14.20
CA PRO A 225 31.45 -11.44 13.73
C PRO A 225 30.61 -10.73 12.64
N MET A 226 30.08 -9.55 13.00
CA MET A 226 29.51 -8.53 12.12
C MET A 226 30.55 -7.51 11.59
N VAL A 227 30.74 -7.42 10.26
CA VAL A 227 31.49 -6.32 9.63
C VAL A 227 30.85 -5.03 10.11
N THR A 228 31.54 -4.32 10.99
CA THR A 228 31.01 -3.10 11.59
C THR A 228 31.72 -1.94 10.93
N ILE A 229 30.96 -1.10 10.23
CA ILE A 229 31.48 0.15 9.70
C ILE A 229 31.33 1.21 10.79
N GLN A 230 32.41 1.46 11.51
CA GLN A 230 32.55 2.67 12.33
C GLN A 230 33.35 3.71 11.53
N ASN A 231 32.81 4.92 11.41
CA ASN A 231 33.47 6.07 10.77
C ASN A 231 34.02 5.79 9.36
N GLY A 232 33.24 5.09 8.52
CA GLY A 232 33.61 4.84 7.11
C GLY A 232 34.69 3.76 6.90
N LYS A 233 35.13 3.04 7.93
CA LYS A 233 36.06 1.91 7.80
C LYS A 233 35.35 0.58 8.00
N VAL A 234 35.49 -0.33 7.03
CA VAL A 234 35.11 -1.73 7.14
C VAL A 234 36.06 -2.39 8.14
N VAL A 235 35.57 -2.72 9.34
CA VAL A 235 36.35 -3.48 10.30
C VAL A 235 35.79 -4.89 10.37
N HIS A 236 36.53 -5.88 9.83
CA HIS A 236 36.46 -7.22 10.38
C HIS A 236 37.68 -8.14 10.21
N LEU A 237 37.99 -8.80 11.34
CA LEU A 237 38.92 -9.88 11.67
C LEU A 237 40.11 -10.18 10.74
N ASN A 238 41.29 -10.09 11.38
CA ASN A 238 42.56 -10.77 11.10
C ASN A 238 43.13 -10.58 9.68
N ASN A 239 44.07 -9.63 9.56
CA ASN A 239 45.01 -9.44 8.45
C ASN A 239 44.56 -8.69 7.19
N VAL A 240 43.67 -7.70 7.27
CA VAL A 240 43.59 -6.67 6.21
C VAL A 240 43.91 -5.30 6.79
N ASN A 241 45.17 -4.90 6.63
CA ASN A 241 45.66 -3.57 6.96
C ASN A 241 44.88 -2.49 6.17
N GLY A 242 44.10 -1.69 6.89
CA GLY A 242 44.04 -0.23 6.70
C GLY A 242 43.72 0.35 5.32
N VAL A 243 42.89 -0.28 4.49
CA VAL A 243 42.40 0.37 3.26
C VAL A 243 41.16 1.22 3.58
N ASP A 244 41.34 2.54 3.53
CA ASP A 244 40.25 3.51 3.60
C ASP A 244 39.51 3.55 2.25
N LEU A 245 38.47 2.74 2.12
CA LEU A 245 37.67 2.60 0.88
C LEU A 245 36.95 3.89 0.48
N SER A 246 36.89 4.91 1.35
CA SER A 246 36.38 6.25 1.01
C SER A 246 37.38 7.09 0.18
N LYS A 247 38.65 6.65 0.06
CA LYS A 247 39.74 7.43 -0.54
C LYS A 247 40.26 6.90 -1.88
N GLY A 248 39.64 5.87 -2.44
CA GLY A 248 40.06 5.34 -3.74
C GLY A 248 38.99 4.48 -4.39
N TYR A 249 38.62 4.82 -5.61
CA TYR A 249 37.81 3.97 -6.47
C TYR A 249 38.72 2.98 -7.21
N PRO A 250 38.36 1.69 -7.31
CA PRO A 250 39.14 0.75 -8.11
C PRO A 250 39.22 1.24 -9.56
N LYS A 251 40.44 1.38 -10.10
CA LYS A 251 40.66 1.80 -11.50
C LYS A 251 39.93 0.91 -12.50
N ASN A 252 39.81 -0.38 -12.17
CA ASN A 252 39.01 -1.37 -12.89
C ASN A 252 38.02 -1.97 -11.88
N GLU A 253 36.74 -1.59 -11.97
CA GLU A 253 35.68 -2.19 -11.17
C GLU A 253 35.32 -3.56 -11.76
N THR A 254 35.71 -4.64 -11.05
CA THR A 254 35.47 -6.01 -11.46
C THR A 254 34.35 -6.69 -10.68
N ARG A 255 33.75 -6.01 -9.69
CA ARG A 255 32.65 -6.58 -8.91
C ARG A 255 31.38 -6.63 -9.74
N ARG A 256 30.64 -7.73 -9.64
CA ARG A 256 29.33 -7.87 -10.29
C ARG A 256 28.34 -6.88 -9.68
N ILE A 257 27.52 -6.28 -10.52
CA ILE A 257 26.43 -5.39 -10.07
C ILE A 257 25.43 -6.25 -9.29
N LYS A 258 25.14 -5.86 -8.04
CA LYS A 258 24.10 -6.50 -7.24
C LYS A 258 22.76 -6.41 -7.97
N ARG A 259 22.10 -7.55 -8.15
CA ARG A 259 20.75 -7.67 -8.75
C ARG A 259 19.77 -8.02 -7.65
N ALA A 260 18.65 -7.33 -7.63
CA ALA A 260 17.51 -7.60 -6.77
C ALA A 260 16.24 -7.17 -7.51
N ASN A 261 15.10 -7.78 -7.17
CA ASN A 261 13.85 -7.37 -7.78
C ASN A 261 13.51 -5.93 -7.36
N ARG A 262 13.19 -5.09 -8.35
CA ARG A 262 12.80 -3.70 -8.16
C ARG A 262 11.50 -3.36 -8.90
N ALA A 263 10.72 -4.38 -9.28
CA ALA A 263 9.36 -4.20 -9.76
C ALA A 263 8.56 -3.32 -8.79
N GLY A 264 7.69 -2.47 -9.36
CA GLY A 264 6.89 -1.47 -8.66
C GLY A 264 7.05 -0.07 -9.26
N THR A 265 6.14 0.82 -8.91
CA THR A 265 6.10 2.21 -9.41
C THR A 265 7.10 3.11 -8.68
N ARG A 266 7.83 3.95 -9.43
CA ARG A 266 8.76 4.94 -8.84
C ARG A 266 8.01 5.90 -7.91
N GLY A 267 8.69 6.37 -6.86
CA GLY A 267 8.07 7.17 -5.80
C GLY A 267 7.39 6.37 -4.70
N PHE A 268 6.94 5.14 -4.96
CA PHE A 268 6.34 4.25 -3.94
C PHE A 268 7.30 3.18 -3.41
N ARG A 269 8.42 2.94 -4.10
CA ARG A 269 9.42 1.94 -3.69
C ARG A 269 10.04 2.25 -2.33
N ALA A 270 10.07 1.25 -1.46
CA ALA A 270 10.74 1.33 -0.16
C ALA A 270 12.27 1.49 -0.29
N PRO A 271 12.96 2.07 0.71
CA PRO A 271 14.40 2.31 0.68
C PRO A 271 15.20 1.03 0.41
N GLU A 272 14.80 -0.10 0.99
CA GLU A 272 15.45 -1.39 0.78
C GLU A 272 15.34 -1.88 -0.68
N VAL A 273 14.26 -1.52 -1.39
CA VAL A 273 14.10 -1.82 -2.83
C VAL A 273 15.07 -0.97 -3.64
N LEU A 274 15.12 0.34 -3.36
CA LEU A 274 16.05 1.28 -4.01
C LEU A 274 17.52 0.89 -3.78
N MET A 275 17.81 0.33 -2.60
CA MET A 275 19.13 -0.16 -2.20
C MET A 275 19.42 -1.59 -2.68
N LYS A 276 18.57 -2.17 -3.53
CA LYS A 276 18.77 -3.52 -4.10
C LYS A 276 18.94 -4.60 -3.01
N CYS A 277 18.12 -4.53 -1.96
CA CYS A 277 17.98 -5.60 -0.98
C CYS A 277 17.39 -6.84 -1.68
N GLY A 278 18.03 -8.01 -1.54
CA GLY A 278 17.51 -9.27 -2.07
C GLY A 278 16.57 -10.02 -1.12
N SER A 279 16.30 -9.45 0.05
CA SER A 279 15.54 -10.06 1.15
C SER A 279 14.38 -9.15 1.52
N GLN A 280 13.57 -8.87 0.50
CA GLN A 280 12.40 -8.02 0.62
C GLN A 280 11.28 -8.82 1.29
N THR A 281 10.45 -8.12 2.05
CA THR A 281 9.30 -8.69 2.76
C THR A 281 8.05 -7.89 2.42
N THR A 282 6.89 -8.34 2.91
CA THR A 282 5.61 -7.60 2.83
C THR A 282 5.69 -6.16 3.36
N LYS A 283 6.71 -5.82 4.16
CA LYS A 283 6.94 -4.47 4.68
C LYS A 283 7.20 -3.42 3.59
N ILE A 284 7.59 -3.81 2.37
CA ILE A 284 7.73 -2.86 1.25
C ILE A 284 6.38 -2.26 0.84
N ASP A 285 5.30 -3.02 0.99
CA ASP A 285 3.94 -2.55 0.70
C ASP A 285 3.51 -1.51 1.75
N ILE A 286 3.88 -1.72 3.01
CA ILE A 286 3.58 -0.78 4.11
C ILE A 286 4.28 0.56 3.93
N TRP A 287 5.51 0.57 3.42
CA TRP A 287 6.16 1.82 3.03
C TRP A 287 5.33 2.59 1.99
N SER A 288 4.82 1.87 0.99
CA SER A 288 4.01 2.44 -0.08
C SER A 288 2.70 3.03 0.48
N VAL A 289 2.07 2.38 1.46
CA VAL A 289 0.93 2.95 2.22
C VAL A 289 1.32 4.28 2.88
N GLY A 290 2.51 4.35 3.50
CA GLY A 290 3.04 5.59 4.07
C GLY A 290 3.21 6.71 3.05
N VAL A 291 3.63 6.40 1.82
CA VAL A 291 3.71 7.39 0.73
C VAL A 291 2.33 7.90 0.31
N ILE A 292 1.33 7.02 0.25
CA ILE A 292 -0.06 7.42 -0.03
C ILE A 292 -0.59 8.33 1.08
N LEU A 293 -0.40 7.94 2.33
CA LEU A 293 -0.81 8.74 3.49
C LEU A 293 -0.12 10.12 3.52
N LEU A 294 1.18 10.16 3.23
CA LEU A 294 1.92 11.41 3.11
C LEU A 294 1.35 12.30 2.00
N SER A 295 0.89 11.71 0.89
CA SER A 295 0.26 12.44 -0.22
C SER A 295 -1.09 13.04 0.17
N LEU A 296 -1.90 12.30 0.94
CA LEU A 296 -3.19 12.76 1.48
C LEU A 296 -2.99 13.94 2.45
N LEU A 297 -2.11 13.79 3.46
CA LEU A 297 -1.89 14.81 4.48
C LEU A 297 -1.20 16.08 3.95
N SER A 298 -0.37 15.96 2.90
CA SER A 298 0.34 17.09 2.29
C SER A 298 -0.39 17.74 1.12
N ARG A 299 -1.56 17.21 0.71
CA ARG A 299 -2.28 17.61 -0.50
C ARG A 299 -1.42 17.56 -1.77
N ARG A 300 -0.40 16.70 -1.81
CA ARG A 300 0.52 16.58 -2.96
C ARG A 300 0.62 15.18 -3.53
N PHE A 301 0.22 15.08 -4.80
CA PHE A 301 0.27 13.85 -5.57
C PHE A 301 0.59 14.11 -7.06
N PRO A 302 1.55 13.38 -7.65
CA PRO A 302 2.50 12.48 -6.99
C PRO A 302 3.53 13.27 -6.19
N LEU A 303 3.85 12.81 -4.97
CA LEU A 303 4.79 13.48 -4.07
C LEU A 303 6.25 13.35 -4.54
N PHE A 304 6.61 12.16 -5.02
CA PHE A 304 7.94 11.82 -5.53
C PHE A 304 7.86 11.62 -7.05
N GLN A 305 8.76 12.23 -7.80
CA GLN A 305 8.76 12.23 -9.27
C GLN A 305 10.15 11.88 -9.83
N SER A 306 10.84 10.95 -9.17
CA SER A 306 12.19 10.54 -9.53
C SER A 306 12.28 9.82 -10.87
N MET A 307 13.34 10.13 -11.62
CA MET A 307 13.62 9.53 -12.93
C MET A 307 14.31 8.16 -12.80
N ASP A 308 15.05 7.93 -11.72
CA ASP A 308 15.69 6.66 -11.40
C ASP A 308 15.81 6.42 -9.88
N ASP A 309 16.33 5.26 -9.49
CA ASP A 309 16.44 4.86 -8.09
C ASP A 309 17.40 5.77 -7.27
N THR A 310 18.37 6.42 -7.94
CA THR A 310 19.30 7.37 -7.31
C THR A 310 18.58 8.66 -6.97
N ASP A 311 17.83 9.19 -7.94
CA ASP A 311 16.97 10.36 -7.72
C ASP A 311 15.94 10.09 -6.63
N SER A 312 15.35 8.89 -6.58
CA SER A 312 14.42 8.51 -5.49
C SER A 312 15.10 8.61 -4.11
N LEU A 313 16.35 8.13 -3.98
CA LEU A 313 17.10 8.24 -2.72
C LEU A 313 17.45 9.70 -2.37
N LEU A 314 17.69 10.55 -3.38
CA LEU A 314 17.90 11.98 -3.18
C LEU A 314 16.63 12.68 -2.74
N GLU A 315 15.47 12.37 -3.33
CA GLU A 315 14.17 12.90 -2.88
C GLU A 315 13.91 12.52 -1.41
N LEU A 316 14.16 11.27 -1.03
CA LEU A 316 14.06 10.85 0.38
C LEU A 316 15.05 11.62 1.28
N CYS A 317 16.26 11.91 0.79
CA CYS A 317 17.24 12.72 1.54
C CYS A 317 16.72 14.13 1.82
N THR A 318 15.94 14.73 0.92
CA THR A 318 15.40 16.07 1.13
C THR A 318 14.45 16.12 2.34
N ILE A 319 13.67 15.06 2.57
CA ILE A 319 12.68 14.98 3.64
C ILE A 319 13.31 14.48 4.95
N PHE A 320 13.99 13.33 4.90
CA PHE A 320 14.45 12.60 6.09
C PHE A 320 15.90 12.89 6.49
N GLY A 321 16.63 13.61 5.65
CA GLY A 321 18.05 13.88 5.82
C GLY A 321 18.95 12.69 5.45
N TRP A 322 20.19 13.01 5.07
CA TRP A 322 21.14 12.00 4.62
C TRP A 322 21.59 11.04 5.75
N LYS A 323 21.47 11.43 7.03
CA LYS A 323 21.86 10.58 8.16
C LYS A 323 20.98 9.34 8.31
N LYS A 324 19.66 9.47 8.17
CA LYS A 324 18.71 8.36 8.29
C LYS A 324 18.91 7.37 7.14
N ILE A 325 19.07 7.88 5.92
CA ILE A 325 19.33 7.07 4.73
C ILE A 325 20.68 6.37 4.80
N ARG A 326 21.73 7.04 5.29
CA ARG A 326 23.04 6.38 5.50
C ARG A 326 22.96 5.24 6.52
N LYS A 327 22.17 5.40 7.60
CA LYS A 327 21.92 4.30 8.54
C LYS A 327 21.20 3.14 7.86
N CYS A 328 20.17 3.42 7.07
CA CYS A 328 19.44 2.42 6.27
C CYS A 328 20.37 1.68 5.29
N ALA A 329 21.20 2.41 4.55
CA ALA A 329 22.20 1.83 3.64
C ALA A 329 23.14 0.86 4.37
N ALA A 330 23.60 1.22 5.57
CA ALA A 330 24.44 0.35 6.39
C ALA A 330 23.72 -0.95 6.81
N LEU A 331 22.38 -0.95 6.97
CA LEU A 331 21.60 -2.18 7.23
C LEU A 331 21.75 -3.20 6.09
N HIS A 332 21.85 -2.70 4.85
CA HIS A 332 21.96 -3.50 3.64
C HIS A 332 23.41 -3.73 3.18
N GLY A 333 24.40 -3.35 4.01
CA GLY A 333 25.83 -3.50 3.71
C GLY A 333 26.36 -2.51 2.68
N LEU A 334 25.70 -1.37 2.52
CA LEU A 334 26.08 -0.33 1.56
C LEU A 334 26.69 0.88 2.25
N GLY A 335 27.60 1.55 1.55
CA GLY A 335 28.01 2.92 1.87
C GLY A 335 27.03 3.92 1.25
N PHE A 336 26.86 5.07 1.90
CA PHE A 336 26.05 6.17 1.38
C PHE A 336 26.73 7.49 1.70
N GLU A 337 27.13 8.20 0.65
CA GLU A 337 27.82 9.48 0.73
C GLU A 337 27.10 10.50 -0.15
N VAL A 338 26.89 11.68 0.40
CA VAL A 338 26.28 12.82 -0.28
C VAL A 338 27.18 14.02 -0.04
N SER A 339 27.55 14.73 -1.11
CA SER A 339 28.38 15.92 -1.02
C SER A 339 27.87 17.00 -1.98
N GLY A 340 28.09 18.28 -1.64
CA GLY A 340 27.80 19.40 -2.54
C GLY A 340 26.32 19.78 -2.71
N LEU A 341 25.39 19.26 -1.92
CA LEU A 341 23.95 19.57 -2.04
C LEU A 341 23.52 20.62 -1.01
N ARG A 342 23.19 21.84 -1.48
CA ARG A 342 22.90 23.02 -0.65
C ARG A 342 21.58 22.95 0.15
N HIS A 343 20.67 22.05 -0.21
CA HIS A 343 19.32 21.96 0.36
C HIS A 343 19.04 20.65 1.09
N ILE A 344 20.02 19.77 1.20
CA ILE A 344 19.89 18.49 1.91
C ILE A 344 20.68 18.58 3.22
N THR A 345 19.97 18.50 4.33
CA THR A 345 20.56 18.60 5.68
C THR A 345 20.85 17.20 6.25
N GLU A 346 21.62 17.15 7.34
CA GLU A 346 21.93 15.89 8.03
C GLU A 346 20.68 15.18 8.54
N ASN A 347 19.77 15.93 9.18
CA ASN A 347 18.61 15.37 9.88
C ASN A 347 17.28 15.60 9.14
N GLY A 348 17.29 16.21 7.96
CA GLY A 348 16.07 16.54 7.20
C GLY A 348 15.36 17.77 7.76
N PHE A 349 14.03 17.77 7.69
CA PHE A 349 13.19 18.81 8.27
C PHE A 349 13.23 18.76 9.82
N PRO A 350 13.30 19.92 10.52
CA PRO A 350 13.10 19.94 11.97
C PRO A 350 11.70 19.39 12.29
N ASN A 351 11.50 18.66 13.39
CA ASN A 351 10.23 17.97 13.67
C ASN A 351 9.76 16.98 12.57
N ALA A 352 10.69 16.50 11.74
CA ALA A 352 10.49 15.44 10.76
C ALA A 352 9.32 15.70 9.79
N LEU A 353 8.39 14.74 9.68
CA LEU A 353 7.30 14.77 8.69
C LEU A 353 6.27 15.85 8.97
N LYS A 354 6.02 16.18 10.25
CA LYS A 354 5.03 17.19 10.65
C LYS A 354 5.37 18.56 10.09
N GLU A 355 6.61 19.00 10.26
CA GLU A 355 7.09 20.27 9.69
C GLU A 355 7.11 20.26 8.16
N PHE A 356 7.49 19.13 7.55
CA PHE A 356 7.48 19.00 6.10
C PHE A 356 6.06 19.23 5.54
N ILE A 357 5.07 18.53 6.11
CA ILE A 357 3.66 18.69 5.73
C ILE A 357 3.19 20.12 6.01
N TYR A 358 3.47 20.66 7.21
CA TYR A 358 3.10 22.03 7.56
C TYR A 358 3.64 23.04 6.55
N LYS A 359 4.92 22.96 6.16
CA LYS A 359 5.52 23.89 5.19
C LYS A 359 4.91 23.80 3.81
N LEU A 360 4.44 22.62 3.39
CA LEU A 360 3.72 22.49 2.12
C LEU A 360 2.35 23.17 2.19
N LEU A 361 1.60 22.93 3.27
CA LEU A 361 0.29 23.54 3.51
C LEU A 361 0.39 25.07 3.69
N ASP A 362 1.32 25.54 4.52
CA ASP A 362 1.63 26.96 4.72
C ASP A 362 2.02 27.65 3.40
N LYS A 363 2.74 26.94 2.53
CA LYS A 363 3.08 27.48 1.22
C LYS A 363 1.85 27.66 0.33
N GLU A 364 0.86 26.77 0.39
CA GLU A 364 -0.41 26.94 -0.32
C GLU A 364 -1.23 28.10 0.26
N CYS A 365 -1.24 28.26 1.59
CA CYS A 365 -1.87 29.41 2.26
C CYS A 365 -1.25 30.74 1.81
N THR A 366 0.09 30.85 1.90
CA THR A 366 0.81 32.09 1.58
C THR A 366 0.71 32.49 0.10
N VAL A 367 0.53 31.53 -0.80
CA VAL A 367 0.36 31.77 -2.25
C VAL A 367 -1.12 31.97 -2.62
N GLY A 368 -2.05 31.69 -1.71
CA GLY A 368 -3.50 31.81 -1.96
C GLY A 368 -4.08 30.70 -2.83
N THR A 369 -3.43 29.52 -2.87
CA THR A 369 -3.91 28.33 -3.60
C THR A 369 -4.62 27.33 -2.70
N PHE A 370 -4.65 27.58 -1.39
CA PHE A 370 -5.41 26.80 -0.42
C PHE A 370 -6.87 27.29 -0.42
N PRO A 371 -7.86 26.49 -0.85
CA PRO A 371 -9.25 26.94 -0.90
C PRO A 371 -9.83 27.11 0.50
N ASP A 372 -10.50 28.23 0.79
CA ASP A 372 -11.05 28.55 2.12
C ASP A 372 -12.06 27.50 2.65
N TYR A 373 -12.70 26.76 1.76
CA TYR A 373 -13.66 25.70 2.09
C TYR A 373 -13.01 24.32 2.27
N SER A 374 -11.68 24.23 2.14
CA SER A 374 -10.97 22.96 2.20
C SER A 374 -10.91 22.41 3.62
N VAL A 375 -11.38 21.17 3.79
CA VAL A 375 -11.28 20.44 5.06
C VAL A 375 -9.83 20.20 5.51
N ALA A 376 -8.86 20.31 4.61
CA ALA A 376 -7.45 20.15 4.94
C ALA A 376 -6.92 21.29 5.84
N PHE A 377 -7.68 22.38 6.03
CA PHE A 377 -7.37 23.38 7.05
C PHE A 377 -7.32 22.78 8.45
N GLU A 378 -8.08 21.72 8.74
CA GLU A 378 -8.01 21.01 10.02
C GLU A 378 -6.60 20.45 10.28
N THR A 379 -5.98 19.86 9.25
CA THR A 379 -4.59 19.36 9.33
C THR A 379 -3.58 20.50 9.45
N TYR A 380 -3.79 21.61 8.72
CA TYR A 380 -2.93 22.79 8.82
C TYR A 380 -2.98 23.42 10.23
N GLU A 381 -4.18 23.60 10.79
CA GLU A 381 -4.39 24.14 12.13
C GLU A 381 -3.80 23.23 13.21
N TYR A 382 -4.02 21.92 13.10
CA TYR A 382 -3.40 20.90 13.96
C TYR A 382 -1.88 21.08 14.02
N LEU A 383 -1.23 21.12 12.86
CA LEU A 383 0.23 21.25 12.77
C LEU A 383 0.72 22.62 13.22
N SER A 384 0.01 23.69 12.87
CA SER A 384 0.36 25.06 13.27
C SER A 384 0.39 25.18 14.79
N GLN A 385 -0.63 24.65 15.46
CA GLN A 385 -0.72 24.67 16.90
C GLN A 385 0.35 23.77 17.55
N GLU A 386 0.48 22.52 17.09
CA GLU A 386 1.42 21.56 17.68
C GLU A 386 2.88 22.05 17.55
N LEU A 387 3.25 22.63 16.40
CA LEU A 387 4.63 23.03 16.14
C LEU A 387 4.99 24.41 16.73
N TYR A 388 4.07 25.38 16.67
CA TYR A 388 4.39 26.78 16.96
C TYR A 388 3.62 27.40 18.13
N ASP A 389 2.47 26.84 18.53
CA ASP A 389 1.63 27.37 19.61
C ASP A 389 1.60 26.44 20.83
N ARG A 390 2.76 26.36 21.51
CA ARG A 390 3.05 25.44 22.62
C ARG A 390 2.29 25.73 23.94
N ARG A 391 1.17 26.46 23.90
CA ARG A 391 0.42 26.84 25.11
C ARG A 391 -0.55 25.74 25.57
N SER A 392 -1.05 24.92 24.65
CA SER A 392 -1.84 23.71 24.93
C SER A 392 -1.84 22.79 23.70
N ILE A 393 -1.81 21.47 23.91
CA ILE A 393 -1.97 20.47 22.84
C ILE A 393 -3.46 20.32 22.47
N GLU A 394 -4.39 20.80 23.29
CA GLU A 394 -5.84 20.70 23.02
C GLU A 394 -6.30 21.72 21.96
N PRO A 395 -7.24 21.35 21.06
CA PRO A 395 -7.73 22.24 20.02
C PRO A 395 -8.25 23.57 20.58
N LYS A 396 -7.88 24.69 19.94
CA LYS A 396 -8.42 26.01 20.26
C LYS A 396 -9.79 26.20 19.62
N LEU A 397 -10.81 26.39 20.45
CA LEU A 397 -12.16 26.71 19.98
C LEU A 397 -12.17 28.02 19.18
N PRO A 398 -12.98 28.12 18.10
CA PRO A 398 -13.20 29.36 17.37
C PRO A 398 -13.72 30.44 18.33
N GLY A 399 -13.01 31.58 18.43
CA GLY A 399 -13.34 32.69 19.35
C GLY A 399 -12.47 32.80 20.61
N SER A 400 -11.51 31.90 20.83
CA SER A 400 -10.64 31.92 22.02
C SER A 400 -9.40 32.84 21.92
N SER A 401 -9.24 33.63 20.84
CA SER A 401 -8.13 34.57 20.69
C SER A 401 -8.59 36.04 20.70
N ASN A 402 -8.38 36.68 21.85
CA ASN A 402 -8.32 38.13 22.09
C ASN A 402 -9.47 39.02 21.55
N ALA A 403 -10.59 39.06 22.26
CA ALA A 403 -11.33 40.29 22.55
C ALA A 403 -12.30 40.05 23.71
N GLU A 404 -12.44 41.03 24.60
CA GLU A 404 -13.48 41.11 25.63
C GLU A 404 -14.87 41.15 25.00
N THR A 405 -15.38 40.00 24.56
CA THR A 405 -16.78 39.83 24.22
C THR A 405 -17.23 38.52 24.81
N THR A 406 -17.84 38.63 25.98
CA THR A 406 -18.54 37.59 26.71
C THR A 406 -19.72 37.10 25.84
N ILE A 407 -19.44 36.28 24.83
CA ILE A 407 -20.48 35.49 24.18
C ILE A 407 -20.70 34.32 25.13
N THR A 408 -21.85 34.31 25.79
CA THR A 408 -22.35 33.19 26.58
C THR A 408 -22.63 32.00 25.65
N THR A 409 -21.61 31.23 25.29
CA THR A 409 -21.75 29.95 24.57
C THR A 409 -21.72 28.79 25.55
N GLU A 410 -22.64 28.78 26.52
CA GLU A 410 -22.94 27.62 27.35
C GLU A 410 -24.22 26.94 26.83
N GLY A 411 -24.15 26.38 25.62
CA GLY A 411 -25.26 25.68 24.98
C GLY A 411 -24.86 24.30 24.42
N PRO A 412 -25.82 23.41 24.14
CA PRO A 412 -25.57 22.06 23.60
C PRO A 412 -24.68 22.05 22.35
N GLN A 413 -24.84 23.03 21.46
CA GLN A 413 -24.04 23.17 20.24
C GLN A 413 -22.56 23.47 20.51
N ALA A 414 -22.24 24.23 21.56
CA ALA A 414 -20.84 24.52 21.92
C ALA A 414 -20.13 23.28 22.46
N TYR A 415 -20.87 22.43 23.19
CA TYR A 415 -20.37 21.15 23.67
C TYR A 415 -20.13 20.16 22.52
N GLU A 416 -21.07 20.03 21.60
CA GLU A 416 -20.94 19.16 20.42
C GLU A 416 -19.77 19.58 19.53
N LEU A 417 -19.61 20.89 19.27
CA LEU A 417 -18.49 21.41 18.50
C LEU A 417 -17.15 21.12 19.18
N LYS A 418 -17.08 21.31 20.50
CA LYS A 418 -15.87 21.01 21.28
C LYS A 418 -15.51 19.52 21.20
N LYS A 419 -16.50 18.65 21.39
CA LYS A 419 -16.30 17.19 21.30
C LYS A 419 -15.80 16.78 19.91
N TYR A 420 -16.41 17.31 18.85
CA TYR A 420 -15.98 17.06 17.48
C TYR A 420 -14.52 17.48 17.26
N GLN A 421 -14.13 18.66 17.74
CA GLN A 421 -12.76 19.13 17.61
C GLN A 421 -11.76 18.24 18.37
N GLU A 422 -12.10 17.78 19.57
CA GLU A 422 -11.27 16.85 20.34
C GLU A 422 -11.09 15.50 19.62
N GLU A 423 -12.15 14.96 19.01
CA GLU A 423 -12.09 13.74 18.19
C GLU A 423 -11.17 13.93 16.97
N ILE A 424 -11.37 15.00 16.20
CA ILE A 424 -10.57 15.30 15.00
C ILE A 424 -9.10 15.50 15.37
N TRP A 425 -8.82 16.14 16.51
CA TRP A 425 -7.45 16.35 16.98
C TRP A 425 -6.75 15.05 17.38
N SER A 426 -7.48 14.18 18.09
CA SER A 426 -7.02 12.83 18.45
C SER A 426 -6.72 12.03 17.18
N ASP A 427 -7.60 12.09 16.19
CA ASP A 427 -7.42 11.41 14.90
C ASP A 427 -6.17 11.88 14.18
N HIS A 428 -5.91 13.19 14.12
CA HIS A 428 -4.67 13.71 13.55
C HIS A 428 -3.45 13.17 14.29
N TYR A 429 -3.44 13.21 15.63
CA TYR A 429 -2.34 12.70 16.43
C TYR A 429 -2.02 11.23 16.10
N TRP A 430 -3.02 10.36 16.13
CA TRP A 430 -2.82 8.93 15.83
C TRP A 430 -2.50 8.66 14.35
N CYS A 431 -3.06 9.45 13.43
CA CYS A 431 -2.74 9.37 12.01
C CYS A 431 -1.24 9.63 11.75
N PHE A 432 -0.66 10.64 12.41
CA PHE A 432 0.78 10.91 12.32
C PHE A 432 1.62 9.77 12.92
N GLN A 433 1.15 9.09 13.98
CA GLN A 433 1.83 7.89 14.50
C GLN A 433 1.82 6.73 13.49
N VAL A 434 0.70 6.53 12.78
CA VAL A 434 0.60 5.54 11.70
C VAL A 434 1.56 5.89 10.56
N LEU A 435 1.61 7.16 10.16
CA LEU A 435 2.52 7.64 9.11
C LEU A 435 4.00 7.37 9.44
N GLU A 436 4.43 7.67 10.66
CA GLU A 436 5.80 7.44 11.11
C GLU A 436 6.15 5.95 11.13
N GLN A 437 5.23 5.10 11.57
CA GLN A 437 5.39 3.65 11.56
C GLN A 437 5.50 3.08 10.13
N CYS A 438 4.73 3.60 9.18
CA CYS A 438 4.84 3.21 7.77
C CYS A 438 6.19 3.61 7.16
N LEU A 439 6.69 4.81 7.49
CA LEU A 439 7.92 5.39 6.94
C LEU A 439 9.16 5.15 7.82
N GLU A 440 9.16 4.04 8.56
CA GLU A 440 10.34 3.50 9.23
C GLU A 440 11.30 2.88 8.19
N PHE A 441 12.58 3.26 8.27
CA PHE A 441 13.61 2.89 7.31
C PHE A 441 14.22 1.52 7.60
N ASP A 442 14.12 1.05 8.85
CA ASP A 442 14.47 -0.32 9.21
C ASP A 442 13.24 -1.22 9.00
N PRO A 443 13.21 -2.08 7.97
CA PRO A 443 12.04 -2.91 7.68
C PRO A 443 11.68 -3.87 8.83
N GLN A 444 12.62 -4.19 9.72
CA GLN A 444 12.36 -5.01 10.91
C GLN A 444 11.60 -4.26 12.02
N LYS A 445 11.61 -2.93 11.98
CA LYS A 445 10.89 -2.06 12.93
C LYS A 445 9.64 -1.44 12.34
N ARG A 446 9.52 -1.45 11.01
CA ARG A 446 8.32 -1.00 10.30
C ARG A 446 7.17 -1.93 10.67
N SER A 447 6.02 -1.37 11.04
CA SER A 447 4.83 -2.15 11.41
C SER A 447 4.29 -2.95 10.23
N SER A 448 3.59 -4.06 10.49
CA SER A 448 2.83 -4.83 9.49
C SER A 448 1.45 -4.21 9.29
N ALA A 449 0.72 -4.65 8.27
CA ALA A 449 -0.67 -4.24 8.10
C ALA A 449 -1.53 -4.60 9.32
N SER A 450 -1.35 -5.82 9.87
CA SER A 450 -2.06 -6.29 11.06
C SER A 450 -1.73 -5.48 12.32
N GLU A 451 -0.46 -5.12 12.53
CA GLU A 451 -0.04 -4.27 13.66
C GLU A 451 -0.62 -2.86 13.54
N LEU A 452 -0.66 -2.30 12.33
CA LEU A 452 -1.23 -0.96 12.10
C LEU A 452 -2.74 -0.91 12.35
N LEU A 453 -3.49 -1.95 11.97
CA LEU A 453 -4.94 -2.05 12.21
C LEU A 453 -5.29 -2.07 13.71
N GLN A 454 -4.37 -2.51 14.56
CA GLN A 454 -4.53 -2.52 16.02
C GLN A 454 -4.13 -1.18 16.67
N SER A 455 -3.71 -0.18 15.89
CA SER A 455 -3.36 1.13 16.42
C SER A 455 -4.61 1.90 16.87
N ALA A 456 -4.42 2.80 17.83
CA ALA A 456 -5.49 3.63 18.37
C ALA A 456 -6.23 4.48 17.32
N PHE A 457 -5.62 4.70 16.15
CA PHE A 457 -6.25 5.41 15.04
C PHE A 457 -7.51 4.69 14.52
N PHE A 458 -7.56 3.36 14.62
CA PHE A 458 -8.65 2.54 14.07
C PHE A 458 -9.60 1.95 15.12
N ASN A 459 -9.43 2.27 16.40
CA ASN A 459 -10.24 1.68 17.49
C ASN A 459 -11.75 1.80 17.24
N GLU A 460 -12.23 2.98 16.84
CA GLU A 460 -13.67 3.21 16.57
C GLU A 460 -14.21 2.29 15.46
N LEU A 461 -13.39 1.98 14.46
CA LEU A 461 -13.78 1.15 13.32
C LEU A 461 -13.75 -0.33 13.70
N ASN A 462 -12.75 -0.75 14.48
CA ASN A 462 -12.68 -2.11 14.99
C ASN A 462 -13.85 -2.43 15.92
N GLU A 463 -14.27 -1.47 16.76
CA GLU A 463 -15.47 -1.61 17.59
C GLU A 463 -16.72 -1.78 16.71
N ALA A 464 -16.89 -0.95 15.67
CA ALA A 464 -18.04 -1.03 14.76
C ALA A 464 -18.10 -2.35 13.96
N ASP A 465 -16.95 -2.84 13.47
CA ASP A 465 -16.83 -4.06 12.67
C ASP A 465 -17.24 -5.32 13.46
N ILE A 466 -16.90 -5.36 14.77
CA ILE A 466 -17.31 -6.44 15.67
C ILE A 466 -18.84 -6.50 15.81
N TYR A 467 -19.52 -5.35 15.85
CA TYR A 467 -20.98 -5.33 15.96
C TYR A 467 -21.67 -5.76 14.65
N THR A 468 -21.08 -5.49 13.49
CA THR A 468 -21.63 -5.94 12.20
C THR A 468 -21.48 -7.43 11.95
N ASP A 469 -20.39 -8.06 12.41
CA ASP A 469 -20.19 -9.51 12.23
C ASP A 469 -21.17 -10.35 13.08
N VAL A 470 -21.56 -9.86 14.27
CA VAL A 470 -22.50 -10.55 15.17
C VAL A 470 -23.93 -10.55 14.61
N GLU A 471 -24.35 -9.49 13.92
CA GLU A 471 -25.68 -9.45 13.30
C GLU A 471 -25.79 -10.35 12.06
N THR A 472 -24.68 -10.63 11.37
CA THR A 472 -24.67 -11.56 10.21
C THR A 472 -24.61 -13.04 10.58
N THR A 473 -24.21 -13.39 11.81
CA THR A 473 -24.14 -14.80 12.23
C THR A 473 -25.46 -15.40 12.71
N ASP A 474 -26.47 -14.57 13.01
CA ASP A 474 -27.74 -15.03 13.58
C ASP A 474 -28.83 -15.35 12.53
N GLU A 475 -28.67 -14.95 11.27
CA GLU A 475 -29.67 -15.25 10.22
C GLU A 475 -29.40 -16.53 9.40
N ASP A 476 -28.18 -17.09 9.47
CA ASP A 476 -27.78 -18.28 8.67
C ASP A 476 -27.89 -19.62 9.44
N GLN A 477 -28.41 -19.65 10.67
CA GLN A 477 -28.58 -20.88 11.48
C GLN A 477 -30.03 -21.36 11.67
N MET A 478 -31.01 -20.83 10.92
CA MET A 478 -32.41 -21.27 11.01
C MET A 478 -33.00 -21.68 9.65
N SER A 479 -32.46 -22.72 9.00
CA SER A 479 -33.24 -23.47 7.98
C SER A 479 -32.74 -24.88 7.64
N GLU A 480 -32.08 -25.61 8.54
CA GLU A 480 -31.76 -27.03 8.31
C GLU A 480 -32.18 -27.89 9.50
N GLU A 481 -33.49 -28.05 9.71
CA GLU A 481 -34.05 -29.15 10.50
C GLU A 481 -35.55 -29.24 10.19
N ASP A 482 -35.91 -30.06 9.20
CA ASP A 482 -37.12 -30.91 9.21
C ASP A 482 -37.34 -31.53 7.82
N GLN A 483 -36.84 -32.74 7.62
CA GLN A 483 -37.55 -33.83 6.94
C GLN A 483 -36.76 -35.14 7.05
N ALA A 484 -36.99 -35.86 8.13
CA ALA A 484 -36.76 -37.29 8.22
C ALA A 484 -38.10 -38.01 8.10
N VAL A 485 -38.28 -38.80 7.04
CA VAL A 485 -39.11 -40.02 7.10
C VAL A 485 -38.44 -41.09 6.23
N ASP A 486 -38.06 -42.17 6.90
CA ASP A 486 -37.65 -43.50 6.41
C ASP A 486 -38.58 -44.05 5.30
N ASP A 487 -38.02 -44.78 4.34
CA ASP A 487 -38.11 -46.25 4.37
C ASP A 487 -37.35 -46.92 3.21
N ASP A 488 -36.59 -47.94 3.61
CA ASP A 488 -36.32 -49.22 2.94
C ASP A 488 -35.52 -49.32 1.62
N LEU A 489 -34.28 -49.80 1.80
CA LEU A 489 -33.79 -51.10 1.31
C LEU A 489 -34.17 -51.53 -0.12
N LEU A 490 -33.15 -51.63 -0.98
CA LEU A 490 -32.69 -52.90 -1.58
C LEU A 490 -31.44 -52.71 -2.47
N LEU A 491 -30.33 -53.32 -2.03
CA LEU A 491 -29.32 -53.94 -2.91
C LEU A 491 -30.06 -54.93 -3.84
N ILE A 492 -29.71 -55.23 -5.10
CA ILE A 492 -28.46 -55.75 -5.67
C ILE A 492 -28.53 -55.62 -7.24
N PRO A 493 -27.62 -56.17 -8.10
CA PRO A 493 -26.89 -55.39 -9.11
C PRO A 493 -27.18 -55.81 -10.57
N GLY A 494 -26.55 -55.11 -11.53
CA GLY A 494 -26.42 -55.51 -12.94
C GLY A 494 -25.30 -54.74 -13.60
#